data_AF-A0AAE4BTS1-F1
#
_entry.id   AF-A0AAE4BTS1-F1
#
_cell.length_a   1.000
_cell.length_b   1.000
_cell.length_c   1.000
_cell.angle_alpha   90.00
_cell.angle_beta   90.00
_cell.angle_gamma   90.00
#
_symmetry.space_group_name_H-M   'P 1'
#
loop_
_entity.id
_entity.type
_entity.pdbx_description
1 polymer ?
#
loop_
_entity_poly.entity_id
_entity_poly.type
_entity_poly.pdbx_seq_one_letter_code
_entity_poly.pdbx_strand_id
1 'polypeptide(L)'
;MAKNGVGLTTEYVTYNRPKVTAVKMTKGPYMFQAFAGSWNFKMIESLQTQVTFTYSFQLRFPFCLFKNLIKNNLQSNVRKRLLDLKSNIESE
;
A
#
# COMPACT_ATOMS: atom_id res chain seq x y z
N MET A 1 -1.06 -16.29 3.63
CA MET A 1 -2.31 -15.65 3.16
C MET A 1 -3.22 -15.44 4.36
N ALA A 2 -3.85 -14.26 4.50
CA ALA A 2 -4.71 -13.98 5.65
C ALA A 2 -5.89 -14.96 5.67
N LYS A 3 -6.02 -15.74 6.75
CA LYS A 3 -7.08 -16.77 6.92
C LYS A 3 -8.47 -16.18 7.19
N ASN A 4 -8.60 -14.87 7.20
CA ASN A 4 -9.84 -14.15 7.44
C ASN A 4 -10.28 -13.62 6.07
N GLY A 5 -11.45 -14.02 5.56
CA GLY A 5 -11.96 -13.76 4.19
C GLY A 5 -12.13 -12.30 3.74
N VAL A 6 -11.40 -11.38 4.36
CA VAL A 6 -11.27 -9.96 4.06
C VAL A 6 -10.10 -9.80 3.05
N GLY A 7 -10.36 -10.21 1.80
CA GLY A 7 -9.42 -10.05 0.69
C GLY A 7 -9.60 -8.70 -0.02
N LEU A 8 -8.49 -8.14 -0.50
CA LEU A 8 -8.50 -6.96 -1.37
C LEU A 8 -8.02 -7.39 -2.76
N THR A 9 -8.92 -7.39 -3.73
CA THR A 9 -8.57 -7.59 -5.14
C THR A 9 -8.17 -6.24 -5.73
N THR A 10 -6.94 -6.16 -6.21
CA THR A 10 -6.40 -4.96 -6.85
C THR A 10 -6.02 -5.23 -8.28
N GLU A 11 -6.24 -4.25 -9.14
CA GLU A 11 -5.83 -4.24 -10.54
C GLU A 11 -4.67 -3.25 -10.73
N TYR A 12 -3.71 -3.60 -11.59
CA TYR A 12 -2.61 -2.72 -11.97
C TYR A 12 -3.13 -1.63 -12.92
N VAL A 13 -2.95 -0.37 -12.52
CA VAL A 13 -3.38 0.80 -13.31
C VAL A 13 -2.23 1.38 -14.10
N THR A 14 -1.02 1.36 -13.54
CA THR A 14 0.17 1.87 -14.22
C THR A 14 1.34 0.99 -13.86
N TYR A 15 2.06 0.56 -14.90
CA TYR A 15 3.23 -0.28 -14.76
C TYR A 15 4.38 0.27 -15.59
N ASN A 16 5.27 1.02 -14.94
CA ASN A 16 6.46 1.60 -15.55
C ASN A 16 7.69 1.04 -14.84
N ARG A 17 8.12 -0.17 -15.23
CA ARG A 17 9.31 -0.81 -14.68
C ARG A 17 10.57 0.02 -14.98
N PRO A 18 11.55 0.12 -14.05
CA PRO A 18 11.53 -0.29 -12.64
C PRO A 18 11.02 0.81 -11.68
N LYS A 19 10.48 1.92 -12.21
CA LYS A 19 10.32 3.17 -11.48
C LYS A 19 9.00 3.29 -10.73
N VAL A 20 7.88 2.90 -11.34
CA VAL A 20 6.55 3.15 -10.78
C VAL A 20 5.62 1.97 -11.01
N THR A 21 4.90 1.59 -9.96
CA THR A 21 3.77 0.66 -10.03
C THR A 21 2.60 1.24 -9.26
N ALA A 22 1.45 1.36 -9.90
CA ALA A 22 0.21 1.82 -9.26
C ALA A 22 -0.88 0.77 -9.41
N VAL A 23 -1.65 0.57 -8.34
CA VAL A 23 -2.75 -0.37 -8.25
C VAL A 23 -3.99 0.31 -7.69
N LYS A 24 -5.17 -0.14 -8.12
CA LYS A 24 -6.46 0.26 -7.56
C LYS A 24 -7.23 -0.97 -7.13
N MET A 25 -8.04 -0.85 -6.08
CA MET A 25 -8.97 -1.88 -5.65
C MET A 25 -10.12 -2.00 -6.65
N THR A 26 -10.43 -3.23 -7.06
CA THR A 26 -11.61 -3.57 -7.86
C THR A 26 -12.66 -4.30 -7.02
N LYS A 27 -12.24 -5.14 -6.08
CA LYS A 27 -13.10 -5.76 -5.07
C LYS A 27 -12.42 -5.70 -3.72
N GLY A 28 -13.18 -5.41 -2.68
CA GLY A 28 -12.63 -5.33 -1.34
C GLY A 28 -13.69 -5.40 -0.28
N PRO A 29 -13.27 -5.28 0.99
CA PRO A 29 -14.17 -5.28 2.12
C PRO A 29 -15.17 -4.12 2.01
N TYR A 30 -16.43 -4.34 2.43
CA TYR A 30 -17.49 -3.33 2.35
C TYR A 30 -17.11 -1.99 3.01
N MET A 31 -16.20 -2.00 3.98
CA MET A 31 -15.64 -0.81 4.61
C MET A 31 -14.98 0.16 3.61
N PHE A 32 -14.30 -0.34 2.58
CA PHE A 32 -13.60 0.51 1.61
C PHE A 32 -14.50 0.84 0.42
N GLN A 33 -14.70 2.13 0.18
CA GLN A 33 -15.34 2.61 -1.04
C GLN A 33 -14.36 2.59 -2.21
N ALA A 34 -13.15 3.07 -1.97
CA ALA A 34 -12.06 3.09 -2.92
C ALA A 34 -10.74 2.87 -2.17
N PHE A 35 -9.79 2.21 -2.82
CA PHE A 35 -8.44 2.04 -2.31
C PHE A 35 -7.47 2.04 -3.49
N ALA A 36 -6.36 2.77 -3.36
CA ALA A 36 -5.30 2.83 -4.33
C ALA A 36 -3.94 2.80 -3.63
N GLY A 37 -2.98 2.15 -4.26
CA GLY A 37 -1.59 2.08 -3.81
C GLY A 37 -0.65 2.44 -4.95
N SER A 38 0.41 3.17 -4.66
CA SER A 38 1.47 3.50 -5.60
C SER A 38 2.83 3.27 -4.94
N TRP A 39 3.71 2.61 -5.66
CA TRP A 39 5.09 2.34 -5.30
C TRP A 39 5.99 3.07 -6.28
N ASN A 40 6.75 4.03 -5.77
CA ASN A 40 7.71 4.81 -6.56
C ASN A 40 9.13 4.50 -6.07
N PHE A 41 9.99 4.12 -7.01
CA PHE A 41 11.40 3.85 -6.82
C PHE A 41 12.18 4.93 -7.54
N LYS A 42 12.82 5.81 -6.77
CA LYS A 42 13.62 6.91 -7.28
C LYS A 42 15.08 6.71 -6.86
N MET A 43 15.97 6.55 -7.83
CA MET A 43 17.41 6.55 -7.58
C MET A 43 17.85 7.94 -7.13
N ILE A 44 18.52 8.04 -5.98
CA ILE A 44 19.07 9.30 -5.46
C ILE A 44 20.59 9.32 -5.66
N GLU A 45 21.26 8.19 -5.44
CA GLU A 45 22.71 8.01 -5.65
C GLU A 45 22.98 6.62 -6.27
N SER A 46 24.22 6.35 -6.67
CA SER A 46 24.63 5.11 -7.35
C SER A 46 24.28 3.81 -6.58
N LEU A 47 24.18 3.88 -5.24
CA LEU A 47 23.81 2.75 -4.37
C LEU A 47 22.62 3.07 -3.46
N GLN A 48 21.89 4.17 -3.69
CA GLN A 48 20.74 4.56 -2.86
C GLN A 48 19.48 4.76 -3.70
N THR A 49 18.42 4.03 -3.33
CA THR A 49 17.09 4.19 -3.91
C THR A 49 16.11 4.62 -2.83
N GLN A 50 15.43 5.74 -3.07
CA GLN A 50 14.29 6.14 -2.27
C GLN A 50 13.05 5.40 -2.74
N VAL A 51 12.46 4.68 -1.81
CA VAL A 51 11.25 3.91 -2.03
C VAL A 51 10.09 4.60 -1.32
N THR A 52 9.11 5.07 -2.08
CA THR A 52 7.93 5.76 -1.54
C THR A 52 6.68 4.93 -1.78
N PHE A 53 6.01 4.57 -0.68
CA PHE A 53 4.79 3.79 -0.67
C PHE A 53 3.62 4.73 -0.36
N THR A 54 2.87 5.13 -1.38
CA THR A 54 1.71 6.01 -1.24
C THR A 54 0.43 5.20 -1.26
N TYR A 55 -0.42 5.38 -0.26
CA TYR A 55 -1.74 4.75 -0.22
C TYR A 55 -2.82 5.81 -0.04
N SER A 56 -3.90 5.66 -0.79
CA SER A 56 -5.08 6.51 -0.72
C SER A 56 -6.31 5.62 -0.57
N PHE A 57 -7.22 5.98 0.33
CA PHE A 57 -8.41 5.20 0.57
C PHE A 57 -9.60 6.10 0.93
N GLN A 58 -10.79 5.62 0.58
CA GLN A 58 -12.06 6.19 0.98
C GLN A 58 -12.86 5.13 1.72
N LEU A 59 -13.50 5.54 2.81
CA LEU A 59 -14.30 4.65 3.66
C LEU A 59 -15.78 4.93 3.43
N ARG A 60 -16.59 3.87 3.40
CA ARG A 60 -18.04 4.01 3.38
C ARG A 60 -18.55 4.45 4.75
N PHE A 61 -19.68 5.15 4.78
CA PHE A 61 -20.43 5.35 6.02
C PHE A 61 -20.92 4.00 6.55
N PRO A 62 -20.85 3.71 7.88
CA PRO A 62 -20.43 4.58 8.98
C PRO A 62 -18.93 4.52 9.32
N PHE A 63 -18.14 3.69 8.63
CA PHE A 63 -16.70 3.50 8.92
C PHE A 63 -15.86 4.77 8.76
N CYS A 64 -16.34 5.76 8.01
CA CYS A 64 -15.71 7.08 7.93
C CYS A 64 -15.58 7.77 9.30
N LEU A 65 -16.43 7.45 10.28
CA LEU A 65 -16.33 7.95 11.66
C LEU A 65 -15.05 7.44 12.36
N PHE A 66 -14.61 6.23 12.02
CA PHE A 66 -13.40 5.61 12.57
C PHE A 66 -12.18 5.79 11.66
N LYS A 67 -12.20 6.79 10.76
CA LYS A 67 -11.15 7.03 9.77
C LYS A 67 -9.76 7.12 10.38
N ASN A 68 -9.60 7.79 11.52
CA ASN A 68 -8.29 7.93 12.17
C ASN A 68 -7.76 6.59 12.68
N LEU A 69 -8.61 5.75 13.26
CA LEU A 69 -8.22 4.41 13.74
C LEU A 69 -7.76 3.53 12.58
N ILE A 70 -8.55 3.50 11.50
CA ILE A 70 -8.25 2.72 10.29
C ILE A 70 -6.99 3.25 9.61
N LYS A 71 -6.83 4.58 9.52
CA LYS A 71 -5.63 5.23 8.99
C LYS A 71 -4.39 4.81 9.78
N ASN A 72 -4.43 4.88 11.10
CA ASN A 72 -3.28 4.56 11.96
C ASN A 72 -2.90 3.08 11.83
N ASN A 73 -3.90 2.19 11.79
CA ASN A 73 -3.66 0.77 11.59
C ASN A 73 -3.03 0.48 10.21
N LEU A 74 -3.58 1.05 9.14
CA LEU A 74 -3.03 0.92 7.79
C LEU A 74 -1.61 1.48 7.70
N GLN A 75 -1.37 2.66 8.26
CA GLN A 75 -0.06 3.30 8.27
C GLN A 75 0.99 2.44 9.00
N SER A 76 0.63 1.87 10.15
CA SER A 76 1.52 0.96 10.88
C SER A 76 1.85 -0.29 10.06
N ASN A 77 0.84 -0.91 9.43
CA ASN A 77 1.04 -2.08 8.57
C ASN A 77 1.92 -1.77 7.35
N VAL A 78 1.68 -0.64 6.69
CA VAL A 78 2.49 -0.21 5.53
C VAL A 78 3.93 0.06 5.95
N ARG A 79 4.13 0.72 7.09
CA ARG A 79 5.47 0.99 7.62
C ARG A 79 6.22 -0.31 7.95
N LYS A 80 5.57 -1.28 8.56
CA LYS A 80 6.16 -2.62 8.80
C LYS A 80 6.60 -3.26 7.49
N ARG A 81 5.74 -3.29 6.47
CA ARG A 81 6.11 -3.84 5.15
C ARG A 81 7.30 -3.12 4.51
N LEU A 82 7.42 -1.81 4.68
CA LEU A 82 8.55 -1.05 4.15
C LEU A 82 9.85 -1.38 4.91
N LEU A 83 9.77 -1.56 6.23
CA LEU A 83 10.90 -1.98 7.05
C LEU A 83 11.33 -3.42 6.72
N ASP A 84 10.36 -4.33 6.58
CA ASP A 84 10.62 -5.71 6.18
C ASP A 84 11.27 -5.77 4.80
N LEU A 85 10.80 -4.95 3.84
CA LEU A 85 11.40 -4.85 2.51
C LEU A 85 12.86 -4.39 2.60
N LYS A 86 13.12 -3.33 3.37
CA LYS A 86 14.47 -2.80 3.58
C LYS A 86 15.38 -3.86 4.18
N SER A 87 14.93 -4.52 5.25
CA SER A 87 15.70 -5.55 5.94
C SER A 87 16.04 -6.73 5.03
N ASN A 88 15.10 -7.19 4.19
CA ASN A 88 15.37 -8.31 3.29
C ASN A 88 16.37 -7.95 2.19
N ILE A 89 16.29 -6.74 1.62
CA ILE A 89 17.22 -6.29 0.57
C ILE A 89 18.62 -6.02 1.13
N GLU A 90 18.73 -5.54 2.36
CA GLU A 90 20.03 -5.24 3.01
C GLU A 90 20.68 -6.48 3.65
N SER A 91 19.96 -7.61 3.78
CA SER A 91 20.50 -8.85 4.37
C SER A 91 21.03 -9.84 3.33
N GLU A 92 20.74 -9.64 2.04
CA GLU A 92 21.41 -10.31 0.91
C GLU A 92 22.74 -9.62 0.58
#